data_AF-A0A6M0FJZ5-F1
#
_entry.id   AF-A0A6M0FJZ5-F1
#
_cell.length_a   1.000
_cell.length_b   1.000
_cell.length_c   1.000
_cell.angle_alpha   90.00
_cell.angle_beta   90.00
_cell.angle_gamma   90.00
#
_symmetry.space_group_name_H-M   'P 1'
#
loop_
_entity.id
_entity.type
_entity.pdbx_description
1 polymer ?
#
loop_
_entity_poly.entity_id
_entity_poly.type
_entity_poly.pdbx_seq_one_letter_code
_entity_poly.pdbx_strand_id
1 'polypeptide(L)'
;MKFFQTRENTDKTQIDLEQKEFSESLPLQVSSETSELLPLKNSQSEQPATKVQKTGAWAVFASTFVTIFLAEIGDKTQITTLLMTAESQSPWIVFLGAGSALVTTSLLGVLLGQWLASRLSPKTVERAAGIILLLISLTLVVEVFYENFPG
;
A
#
# COMPACT_ATOMS: atom_id res chain seq x y z
N MET A 1 70.54 -7.63 32.28
CA MET A 1 69.26 -8.33 32.52
C MET A 1 68.31 -7.88 31.40
N LYS A 2 68.44 -8.29 30.13
CA LYS A 2 68.93 -9.55 29.51
C LYS A 2 68.21 -10.79 30.02
N PHE A 3 67.84 -11.66 29.07
CA PHE A 3 67.02 -12.87 29.21
C PHE A 3 65.56 -12.64 29.62
N PHE A 4 64.70 -12.43 28.62
CA PHE A 4 63.54 -13.31 28.35
C PHE A 4 63.02 -13.03 26.93
N GLN A 5 63.29 -13.99 26.01
CA GLN A 5 62.49 -14.39 24.83
C GLN A 5 61.73 -13.29 24.04
N THR A 6 62.00 -12.98 22.77
CA THR A 6 62.83 -13.63 21.73
C THR A 6 62.46 -15.11 21.46
N ARG A 7 61.17 -15.42 21.28
CA ARG A 7 60.74 -16.77 20.81
C ARG A 7 59.38 -16.86 20.08
N GLU A 8 58.80 -15.75 19.61
CA GLU A 8 57.41 -15.71 19.08
C GLU A 8 57.29 -15.18 17.62
N ASN A 9 58.27 -15.42 16.75
CA ASN A 9 58.17 -15.01 15.32
C ASN A 9 58.96 -15.94 14.38
N THR A 10 58.87 -17.25 14.56
CA THR A 10 59.65 -18.25 13.77
C THR A 10 58.89 -19.57 13.60
N ASP A 11 57.56 -19.49 13.58
CA ASP A 11 56.65 -20.65 13.54
C ASP A 11 55.75 -20.55 12.30
N LYS A 12 54.97 -19.46 12.21
CA LYS A 12 54.03 -19.16 11.12
C LYS A 12 54.63 -19.29 9.71
N THR A 13 55.88 -18.88 9.51
CA THR A 13 56.56 -18.90 8.20
C THR A 13 56.93 -20.30 7.69
N GLN A 14 56.86 -21.36 8.50
CA GLN A 14 57.04 -22.74 8.02
C GLN A 14 55.73 -23.29 7.42
N ILE A 15 54.58 -22.94 8.00
CA ILE A 15 53.28 -23.52 7.68
C ILE A 15 52.82 -23.10 6.27
N ASP A 16 53.08 -21.85 5.89
CA ASP A 16 52.74 -21.30 4.57
C ASP A 16 53.54 -21.93 3.39
N LEU A 17 54.69 -22.56 3.67
CA LEU A 17 55.55 -23.13 2.64
C LEU A 17 55.14 -24.57 2.27
N GLU A 18 54.71 -25.38 3.24
CA GLU A 18 54.29 -26.77 3.02
C GLU A 18 52.94 -26.85 2.28
N GLN A 19 52.00 -25.94 2.59
CA GLN A 19 50.73 -25.82 1.85
C GLN A 19 50.91 -25.47 0.37
N LYS A 20 51.99 -24.76 0.02
CA LYS A 20 52.24 -24.29 -1.34
C LYS A 20 52.70 -25.42 -2.28
N GLU A 21 53.45 -26.39 -1.78
CA GLU A 21 53.99 -27.49 -2.59
C GLU A 21 52.90 -28.50 -2.99
N PHE A 22 51.85 -28.67 -2.16
CA PHE A 22 50.75 -29.62 -2.44
C PHE A 22 49.83 -29.20 -3.60
N SER A 23 49.88 -27.95 -4.06
CA SER A 23 48.93 -27.41 -5.05
C SER A 23 49.42 -27.41 -6.50
N GLU A 24 50.69 -27.75 -6.77
CA GLU A 24 51.32 -27.52 -8.08
C GLU A 24 51.76 -28.82 -8.81
N SER A 25 50.85 -29.81 -8.90
CA SER A 25 51.01 -31.00 -9.75
C SER A 25 49.77 -31.35 -10.59
N LEU A 26 49.71 -30.75 -11.79
CA LEU A 26 48.73 -30.98 -12.87
C LEU A 26 49.21 -32.08 -13.86
N PRO A 27 48.38 -32.62 -14.79
CA PRO A 27 46.91 -32.80 -14.86
C PRO A 27 46.61 -34.30 -15.23
N LEU A 28 45.60 -34.81 -15.97
CA LEU A 28 44.40 -34.33 -16.70
C LEU A 28 43.33 -35.45 -16.82
N GLN A 29 42.04 -35.08 -16.77
CA GLN A 29 40.87 -35.64 -17.48
C GLN A 29 39.80 -34.51 -17.42
N VAL A 30 39.22 -33.92 -18.47
CA VAL A 30 38.57 -34.39 -19.71
C VAL A 30 37.09 -34.78 -19.52
N SER A 31 36.23 -33.97 -20.17
CA SER A 31 34.83 -34.18 -20.61
C SER A 31 33.65 -34.00 -19.64
N SER A 32 32.63 -33.32 -20.18
CA SER A 32 31.20 -33.18 -19.76
C SER A 32 30.83 -32.30 -18.54
N GLU A 33 29.68 -31.61 -18.71
CA GLU A 33 28.87 -30.90 -17.70
C GLU A 33 29.41 -29.61 -17.04
N THR A 34 29.89 -28.66 -17.85
CA THR A 34 29.96 -27.23 -17.45
C THR A 34 29.28 -26.34 -18.50
N SER A 35 27.96 -26.44 -18.62
CA SER A 35 27.14 -25.56 -19.48
C SER A 35 26.52 -24.43 -18.66
N GLU A 36 26.92 -23.20 -18.95
CA GLU A 36 26.18 -21.93 -18.73
C GLU A 36 25.30 -21.82 -17.48
N LEU A 37 25.92 -21.65 -16.31
CA LEU A 37 25.28 -20.88 -15.24
C LEU A 37 25.28 -19.38 -15.61
N LEU A 38 24.27 -18.99 -16.40
CA LEU A 38 24.02 -17.58 -16.73
C LEU A 38 23.85 -16.78 -15.42
N PRO A 39 24.56 -15.64 -15.24
CA PRO A 39 24.30 -14.76 -14.11
C PRO A 39 22.90 -14.18 -14.27
N LEU A 40 21.96 -14.59 -13.42
CA LEU A 40 20.57 -14.11 -13.48
C LEU A 40 20.49 -12.62 -13.14
N LYS A 41 20.60 -11.84 -14.21
CA LYS A 41 20.09 -10.48 -14.46
C LYS A 41 19.29 -9.94 -13.27
N ASN A 42 19.95 -9.09 -12.49
CA ASN A 42 19.41 -8.28 -11.39
C ASN A 42 17.87 -8.27 -11.25
N SER A 43 17.32 -9.24 -10.53
CA SER A 43 15.90 -9.28 -10.15
C SER A 43 15.59 -8.37 -8.95
N GLN A 44 16.50 -7.45 -8.60
CA GLN A 44 16.17 -6.27 -7.81
C GLN A 44 15.44 -5.26 -8.70
N SER A 45 14.23 -5.64 -9.12
CA SER A 45 13.18 -4.68 -9.42
C SER A 45 13.08 -3.77 -8.20
N GLU A 46 13.29 -2.47 -8.38
CA GLU A 46 12.99 -1.50 -7.33
C GLU A 46 11.46 -1.40 -7.18
N GLN A 47 10.88 -2.37 -6.46
CA GLN A 47 9.73 -2.06 -5.63
C GLN A 47 10.18 -0.87 -4.77
N PRO A 48 9.53 0.31 -4.87
CA PRO A 48 9.82 1.37 -3.94
C PRO A 48 9.54 0.79 -2.57
N ALA A 49 10.58 0.65 -1.75
CA ALA A 49 10.43 0.16 -0.39
C ALA A 49 9.64 1.24 0.35
N THR A 50 8.30 1.10 0.33
CA THR A 50 7.35 1.95 1.04
C THR A 50 7.62 1.74 2.51
N LYS A 51 8.65 2.45 2.98
CA LYS A 51 9.12 2.50 4.34
C LYS A 51 7.88 2.90 5.13
N VAL A 52 7.32 1.93 5.85
CA VAL A 52 6.19 2.13 6.76
C VAL A 52 6.73 2.95 7.92
N GLN A 53 6.94 4.23 7.63
CA GLN A 53 7.26 5.27 8.56
C GLN A 53 6.17 5.19 9.62
N LYS A 54 6.58 5.26 10.89
CA LYS A 54 5.70 5.18 12.04
C LYS A 54 4.89 6.49 12.11
N THR A 55 3.95 6.65 11.18
CA THR A 55 3.03 7.77 11.11
C THR A 55 2.28 7.84 12.42
N GLY A 56 2.39 8.97 13.11
CA GLY A 56 1.59 9.19 14.31
C GLY A 56 0.10 9.11 13.93
N ALA A 57 -0.76 8.75 14.89
CA ALA A 57 -2.20 8.69 14.66
C ALA A 57 -2.76 10.00 14.05
N TRP A 58 -2.15 11.15 14.41
CA TRP A 58 -2.42 12.44 13.79
C TRP A 58 -2.11 12.52 12.29
N ALA A 59 -0.99 11.93 11.83
CA ALA A 59 -0.64 11.90 10.42
C ALA A 59 -1.58 11.00 9.60
N VAL A 60 -2.01 9.87 10.18
CA VAL A 60 -3.04 9.00 9.58
C VAL A 60 -4.38 9.74 9.50
N PHE A 61 -4.83 10.33 10.62
CA PHE A 61 -6.06 11.13 10.68
C PHE A 61 -6.04 12.28 9.66
N ALA A 62 -4.96 13.06 9.62
CA ALA A 62 -4.82 14.18 8.69
C ALA A 62 -4.78 13.72 7.22
N SER A 63 -4.10 12.61 6.88
CA SER A 63 -4.10 12.09 5.51
C SER A 63 -5.49 11.59 5.10
N THR A 64 -6.15 10.82 5.95
CA THR A 64 -7.51 10.33 5.69
C THR A 64 -8.52 11.48 5.59
N PHE A 65 -8.42 12.48 6.48
CA PHE A 65 -9.25 13.69 6.42
C PHE A 65 -9.03 14.45 5.11
N VAL A 66 -7.79 14.74 4.72
CA VAL A 66 -7.50 15.46 3.47
C VAL A 66 -7.96 14.68 2.25
N THR A 67 -7.78 13.36 2.20
CA THR A 67 -8.27 12.52 1.09
C THR A 67 -9.79 12.53 0.98
N ILE A 68 -10.52 12.39 2.09
CA ILE A 68 -12.00 12.43 2.08
C ILE A 68 -12.50 13.85 1.76
N PHE A 69 -11.91 14.87 2.38
CA PHE A 69 -12.26 16.27 2.15
C PHE A 69 -12.06 16.69 0.68
N LEU A 70 -10.97 16.27 0.02
CA LEU A 70 -10.78 16.51 -1.42
C LEU A 70 -11.73 15.69 -2.32
N ALA A 71 -12.28 14.58 -1.83
CA ALA A 71 -13.28 13.80 -2.55
C ALA A 71 -14.71 14.35 -2.38
N GLU A 72 -15.01 15.02 -1.25
CA GLU A 72 -16.32 15.64 -0.98
C GLU A 72 -16.41 17.12 -1.37
N ILE A 73 -15.29 17.85 -1.45
CA ILE A 73 -15.28 19.26 -1.86
C ILE A 73 -15.78 19.40 -3.30
N GLY A 74 -16.95 20.03 -3.44
CA GLY A 74 -17.64 20.17 -4.71
C GLY A 74 -18.78 19.18 -4.93
N ASP A 75 -19.08 18.29 -3.98
CA ASP A 75 -20.33 17.51 -4.04
C ASP A 75 -21.55 18.46 -4.05
N LYS A 76 -22.48 18.17 -4.97
CA LYS A 76 -23.74 18.91 -5.13
C LYS A 76 -24.57 18.88 -3.84
N THR A 77 -24.46 17.83 -3.02
CA THR A 77 -25.14 17.75 -1.71
C THR A 77 -24.66 18.83 -0.74
N GLN A 78 -23.37 19.15 -0.70
CA GLN A 78 -22.86 20.23 0.17
C GLN A 78 -23.43 21.59 -0.23
N ILE A 79 -23.43 21.91 -1.53
CA ILE A 79 -24.01 23.16 -2.05
C ILE A 79 -25.53 23.22 -1.81
N THR A 80 -26.24 22.10 -2.00
CA THR A 80 -27.69 22.01 -1.75
C THR A 80 -28.02 22.22 -0.27
N THR A 81 -27.24 21.61 0.63
CA THR A 81 -27.39 21.79 2.09
C THR A 81 -27.08 23.23 2.50
N LEU A 82 -26.07 23.85 1.91
CA LEU A 82 -25.73 25.26 2.15
C LEU A 82 -26.85 26.21 1.68
N LEU A 83 -27.42 25.98 0.49
CA LEU A 83 -28.56 26.75 -0.03
C LEU A 83 -29.79 26.60 0.86
N MET A 84 -30.16 25.36 1.22
CA MET A 84 -31.27 25.07 2.12
C MET A 84 -31.07 25.68 3.52
N THR A 85 -29.83 25.80 3.98
CA THR A 85 -29.50 26.48 5.24
C THR A 85 -29.61 28.00 5.11
N ALA A 86 -29.21 28.58 3.97
CA ALA A 86 -29.23 30.02 3.72
C ALA A 86 -30.65 30.57 3.46
N GLU A 87 -31.50 29.83 2.75
CA GLU A 87 -32.91 30.19 2.51
C GLU A 87 -33.80 29.94 3.74
N SER A 88 -33.33 29.18 4.73
CA SER A 88 -34.10 28.90 5.95
C SER A 88 -34.07 30.08 6.92
N GLN A 89 -35.25 30.45 7.43
CA GLN A 89 -35.38 31.41 8.53
C GLN A 89 -34.79 30.91 9.88
N SER A 90 -34.30 29.67 9.94
CA SER A 90 -33.64 29.09 11.12
C SER A 90 -32.42 28.22 10.73
N PRO A 91 -31.31 28.83 10.25
CA PRO A 91 -30.14 28.10 9.74
C PRO A 91 -29.56 27.10 10.75
N TRP A 92 -29.57 27.45 12.04
CA TRP A 92 -29.11 26.57 13.12
C TRP A 92 -29.93 25.27 13.26
N ILE A 93 -31.23 25.32 12.99
CA ILE A 93 -32.11 24.13 13.06
C ILE A 93 -31.84 23.22 11.86
N VAL A 94 -31.67 23.78 10.66
CA VAL A 94 -31.30 23.02 9.46
C VAL A 94 -29.91 22.38 9.61
N PHE A 95 -28.93 23.12 10.13
CA PHE A 95 -27.59 22.62 10.39
C PHE A 95 -27.59 21.45 11.40
N LEU A 96 -28.30 21.58 12.53
CA LEU A 96 -28.42 20.50 13.52
C LEU A 96 -29.22 19.31 12.98
N GLY A 97 -30.25 19.55 12.16
CA GLY A 97 -31.00 18.50 11.46
C GLY A 97 -30.14 17.70 10.49
N ALA A 98 -29.44 18.37 9.57
CA ALA A 98 -28.53 17.75 8.62
C ALA A 98 -27.36 17.02 9.32
N GLY A 99 -26.74 17.65 10.32
CA GLY A 99 -25.64 17.06 11.08
C GLY A 99 -26.06 15.81 11.88
N SER A 100 -27.22 15.84 12.54
CA SER A 100 -27.73 14.67 13.27
C SER A 100 -28.21 13.55 12.33
N ALA A 101 -28.81 13.89 11.19
CA ALA A 101 -29.15 12.93 10.14
C ALA A 101 -27.90 12.26 9.55
N LEU A 102 -26.84 13.01 9.29
CA LEU A 102 -25.55 12.50 8.83
C LEU A 102 -24.94 11.52 9.85
N VAL A 103 -24.79 11.94 11.11
CA VAL A 103 -24.24 11.09 12.20
C VAL A 103 -25.07 9.81 12.37
N THR A 104 -26.40 9.90 12.33
CA THR A 104 -27.29 8.73 12.43
C THR A 104 -27.11 7.79 11.23
N THR A 105 -27.01 8.34 10.02
CA THR A 105 -26.81 7.57 8.78
C THR A 105 -25.45 6.89 8.77
N SER A 106 -24.38 7.57 9.17
CA SER A 106 -23.04 6.99 9.32
C SER A 106 -23.01 5.86 10.34
N LEU A 107 -23.66 6.05 11.51
CA LEU A 107 -23.73 5.01 12.54
C LEU A 107 -24.48 3.76 12.06
N LEU A 108 -25.63 3.93 11.39
CA LEU A 108 -26.37 2.84 10.77
C LEU A 108 -25.56 2.16 9.66
N GLY A 109 -24.85 2.93 8.83
CA GLY A 109 -23.98 2.42 7.77
C GLY A 109 -22.82 1.58 8.31
N VAL A 110 -22.19 2.00 9.42
CA VAL A 110 -21.14 1.22 10.10
C VAL A 110 -21.70 -0.08 10.70
N LEU A 111 -22.86 -0.02 11.36
CA LEU A 111 -23.51 -1.20 11.94
C LEU A 111 -23.90 -2.23 10.85
N LEU A 112 -24.53 -1.76 9.76
CA LEU A 112 -24.89 -2.58 8.60
C LEU A 112 -23.65 -3.14 7.90
N GLY A 113 -22.62 -2.32 7.70
CA GLY A 113 -21.35 -2.72 7.09
C GLY A 113 -20.62 -3.79 7.90
N GLN A 114 -20.54 -3.63 9.22
CA GLN A 114 -19.94 -4.61 10.13
C GLN A 114 -20.73 -5.93 10.15
N TRP A 115 -22.06 -5.86 10.19
CA TRP A 115 -22.92 -7.04 10.10
C TRP A 115 -22.72 -7.78 8.77
N LEU A 116 -22.70 -7.05 7.65
CA LEU A 116 -22.54 -7.61 6.31
C LEU A 116 -21.14 -8.23 6.12
N ALA A 117 -20.09 -7.56 6.60
CA ALA A 117 -18.72 -8.07 6.61
C ALA A 117 -18.53 -9.30 7.52
N SER A 118 -19.33 -9.45 8.58
CA SER A 118 -19.32 -10.69 9.39
C SER A 118 -19.96 -11.89 8.69
N ARG A 119 -20.80 -11.65 7.67
CA ARG A 119 -21.56 -12.67 6.92
C ARG A 119 -20.98 -13.01 5.56
N LEU A 120 -20.25 -12.09 4.91
CA LEU A 120 -19.75 -12.23 3.54
C LEU A 120 -18.23 -12.31 3.49
N SER A 121 -17.69 -13.18 2.64
CA SER A 121 -16.25 -13.20 2.33
C SER A 121 -15.84 -11.87 1.66
N PRO A 122 -14.65 -11.30 1.96
CA PRO A 122 -14.20 -10.03 1.38
C PRO A 122 -14.27 -10.00 -0.16
N LYS A 123 -13.95 -11.12 -0.82
CA LYS A 123 -14.02 -11.29 -2.28
C LYS A 123 -15.44 -11.11 -2.86
N THR A 124 -16.47 -11.37 -2.06
CA THR A 124 -17.88 -11.17 -2.44
C THR A 124 -18.25 -9.70 -2.30
N VAL A 125 -17.80 -9.03 -1.23
CA VAL A 125 -18.04 -7.59 -1.00
C VAL A 125 -17.35 -6.74 -2.06
N GLU A 126 -16.09 -7.05 -2.38
CA GLU A 126 -15.29 -6.41 -3.43
C GLU A 126 -15.97 -6.50 -4.81
N ARG A 127 -16.41 -7.71 -5.20
CA ARG A 127 -17.14 -7.93 -6.45
C ARG A 127 -18.50 -7.22 -6.47
N ALA A 128 -19.25 -7.24 -5.37
CA ALA A 128 -20.53 -6.55 -5.27
C ALA A 128 -20.35 -5.03 -5.42
N ALA A 129 -19.37 -4.44 -4.74
CA ALA A 129 -19.05 -3.02 -4.88
C ALA A 129 -18.69 -2.65 -6.32
N GLY A 130 -17.82 -3.43 -6.99
CA GLY A 130 -17.47 -3.21 -8.39
C GLY A 130 -18.65 -3.30 -9.36
N ILE A 131 -19.56 -4.26 -9.16
CA ILE A 131 -20.78 -4.40 -9.97
C ILE A 131 -21.73 -3.21 -9.74
N ILE A 132 -21.94 -2.80 -8.48
CA ILE A 132 -22.81 -1.66 -8.14
C ILE A 132 -22.25 -0.35 -8.75
N LEU A 133 -20.95 -0.12 -8.66
CA LEU A 133 -20.29 1.06 -9.23
C LEU A 133 -20.40 1.07 -10.77
N LEU A 134 -20.23 -0.09 -11.43
CA LEU A 134 -20.42 -0.23 -12.87
C LEU A 134 -21.86 0.08 -13.29
N LEU A 135 -22.86 -0.42 -12.55
CA LEU A 135 -24.27 -0.13 -12.82
C LEU A 135 -24.60 1.36 -12.64
N ILE A 136 -24.16 2.00 -11.56
CA ILE A 136 -24.35 3.44 -11.31
C ILE A 136 -23.70 4.27 -12.44
N SER A 137 -22.48 3.91 -12.84
CA SER A 137 -21.76 4.56 -13.94
C SER A 137 -22.52 4.46 -15.27
N LEU A 138 -23.04 3.26 -15.60
CA LEU A 138 -23.83 3.05 -16.81
C LEU A 138 -25.16 3.82 -16.78
N THR A 139 -25.86 3.83 -15.65
CA THR A 139 -27.10 4.62 -15.47
C THR A 139 -26.84 6.11 -15.71
N LEU A 140 -25.79 6.68 -15.09
CA LEU A 140 -25.45 8.09 -15.27
C LEU A 140 -25.08 8.43 -16.73
N VAL A 141 -24.36 7.55 -17.43
CA VAL A 141 -24.03 7.75 -18.86
C VAL A 141 -25.29 7.72 -19.72
N VAL A 142 -26.23 6.82 -19.44
CA VAL A 142 -27.52 6.71 -20.15
C VAL A 142 -28.41 7.92 -19.87
N GLU A 143 -28.52 8.35 -18.61
CA GLU A 143 -29.32 9.50 -18.17
C GLU A 143 -28.81 10.81 -18.81
N VAL A 144 -27.50 11.07 -18.74
CA VAL A 144 -26.84 12.21 -19.41
C VAL A 144 -27.05 12.17 -20.93
N PHE A 145 -27.01 11.00 -21.56
CA PHE A 145 -27.21 10.88 -23.00
C PHE A 145 -28.67 11.18 -23.40
N TYR A 146 -29.66 10.64 -22.68
CA TYR A 146 -31.08 10.93 -22.93
C TYR A 146 -31.41 12.41 -22.72
N GLU A 147 -30.83 13.06 -21.71
CA GLU A 147 -31.12 14.47 -21.41
C GLU A 147 -30.43 15.45 -22.39
N ASN A 148 -29.29 15.07 -22.99
CA ASN A 148 -28.61 15.87 -24.02
C ASN A 148 -29.16 15.64 -25.44
N PHE A 149 -29.83 14.51 -25.71
CA PHE A 149 -30.38 14.17 -27.01
C PHE A 149 -31.88 13.78 -26.92
N PRO A 150 -32.78 14.71 -26.61
CA PRO A 150 -34.21 14.51 -26.82
C PRO A 150 -34.48 14.31 -28.32
N GLY A 151 -35.12 13.19 -28.65
CA GLY A 151 -35.46 12.79 -30.03
C GLY A 151 -36.82 13.28 -30.52
#